data_AF-A0A087Y5R3-F1
#
_entry.id   AF-A0A087Y5R3-F1
#
_cell.length_a   1.000
_cell.length_b   1.000
_cell.length_c   1.000
_cell.angle_alpha   90.00
_cell.angle_beta   90.00
_cell.angle_gamma   90.00
#
_symmetry.space_group_name_H-M   'P 1'
#
loop_
_entity.id
_entity.type
_entity.pdbx_description
1 polymer ?
#
loop_
_entity_poly.entity_id
_entity_poly.type
_entity_poly.pdbx_seq_one_letter_code
_entity_poly.pdbx_strand_id
1 'polypeptide(L)'
;DSVTSCELPFRCPRCGEQQRFRSLASLRAHLEYRHSYRSPDVVSGDFSITGSLPDPLAAAIAWQDTSLPARRGQHGAARPPHVRSLSDSRDSGYLHSYGAVRRRTQSVGVGTQEEGVDDEDTGEEEEDGEEAEETREDILRAADGTMQRRLAKVSTELARTDTELLCERAHSQHLAQERQQVAERERSLSRQVDVAVMVIAALREQLNASDSELERREREVLTIQRFLEAAARQETSGKVRIQRFIENLLGRIALAERLVEYYQVNGGPAPGDRHKVQQHPLVERIS
;
A
#
# COMPACT_ATOMS: atom_id res chain seq x y z
N ASP A 1 -32.11 19.38 -55.27
CA ASP A 1 -30.73 18.89 -55.08
C ASP A 1 -30.54 18.33 -53.68
N SER A 2 -30.70 17.02 -53.51
CA SER A 2 -30.56 16.36 -52.21
C SER A 2 -30.10 14.92 -52.39
N VAL A 3 -28.98 14.74 -53.07
CA VAL A 3 -28.26 13.47 -53.20
C VAL A 3 -26.85 13.74 -52.72
N THR A 4 -26.31 12.87 -51.86
CA THR A 4 -24.90 12.76 -51.38
C THR A 4 -24.65 12.87 -49.86
N SER A 5 -25.62 12.57 -48.98
CA SER A 5 -25.30 12.31 -47.56
C SER A 5 -24.97 10.84 -47.23
N CYS A 6 -24.89 9.95 -48.23
CA CYS A 6 -24.83 8.49 -48.03
C CYS A 6 -23.54 7.80 -48.51
N GLU A 7 -22.37 8.46 -48.50
CA GLU A 7 -21.13 7.81 -48.93
C GLU A 7 -20.22 7.34 -47.79
N LEU A 8 -20.56 7.65 -46.53
CA LEU A 8 -19.67 7.41 -45.39
C LEU A 8 -20.41 6.64 -44.27
N PRO A 9 -20.68 5.32 -44.47
CA PRO A 9 -21.47 4.53 -43.53
C PRO A 9 -20.73 4.19 -42.24
N PHE A 10 -19.39 4.22 -42.26
CA PHE A 10 -18.57 3.84 -41.12
C PHE A 10 -18.21 5.06 -40.26
N ARG A 11 -18.24 4.90 -38.93
CA ARG A 11 -18.04 5.98 -37.97
C ARG A 11 -17.01 5.59 -36.93
N CYS A 12 -16.20 6.54 -36.48
CA CYS A 12 -15.30 6.34 -35.36
C CYS A 12 -16.08 6.43 -34.03
N PRO A 13 -16.03 5.42 -33.14
CA PRO A 13 -16.71 5.47 -31.86
C PRO A 13 -16.21 6.60 -30.95
N ARG A 14 -14.94 7.00 -31.09
CA ARG A 14 -14.32 8.06 -30.27
C ARG A 14 -14.55 9.47 -30.81
N CYS A 15 -14.77 9.63 -32.11
CA CYS A 15 -14.99 10.94 -32.76
C CYS A 15 -16.46 11.21 -33.15
N GLY A 16 -17.35 10.21 -33.00
CA GLY A 16 -18.78 10.35 -33.25
C GLY A 16 -19.11 10.71 -34.70
N GLU A 17 -20.05 11.64 -34.87
CA GLU A 17 -20.56 12.12 -36.17
C GLU A 17 -19.52 12.91 -37.00
N GLN A 18 -18.47 13.42 -36.36
CA GLN A 18 -17.52 14.37 -36.95
C GLN A 18 -16.49 13.71 -37.87
N GLN A 19 -16.32 12.38 -37.77
CA GLN A 19 -15.39 11.62 -38.61
C GLN A 19 -16.08 10.35 -39.14
N ARG A 20 -16.46 10.40 -40.42
CA ARG A 20 -17.08 9.29 -41.14
C ARG A 20 -16.18 8.83 -42.28
N PHE A 21 -16.26 7.54 -42.61
CA PHE A 21 -15.34 6.90 -43.56
C PHE A 21 -16.09 6.09 -44.61
N ARG A 22 -15.55 6.06 -45.83
CA ARG A 22 -16.15 5.34 -46.98
C ARG A 22 -15.92 3.83 -46.88
N SER A 23 -14.89 3.40 -46.14
CA SER A 23 -14.51 2.00 -45.98
C SER A 23 -14.01 1.70 -44.57
N LEU A 24 -14.09 0.42 -44.18
CA LEU A 24 -13.49 -0.07 -42.94
C LEU A 24 -11.96 0.07 -42.91
N ALA A 25 -11.28 0.01 -44.06
CA ALA A 25 -9.83 0.19 -44.14
C ALA A 25 -9.42 1.61 -43.76
N SER A 26 -10.14 2.62 -44.26
CA SER A 26 -9.93 4.02 -43.90
C SER A 26 -10.25 4.28 -42.41
N LEU A 27 -11.29 3.64 -41.88
CA LEU A 27 -11.59 3.71 -40.44
C LEU A 27 -10.49 3.05 -39.60
N ARG A 28 -9.99 1.87 -39.97
CA ARG A 28 -8.89 1.19 -39.27
C ARG A 28 -7.60 2.02 -39.26
N ALA A 29 -7.21 2.56 -40.42
CA ALA A 29 -6.04 3.43 -40.51
C ALA A 29 -6.20 4.70 -39.65
N HIS A 30 -7.41 5.26 -39.60
CA HIS A 30 -7.72 6.38 -38.72
C HIS A 30 -7.59 5.98 -37.23
N LEU A 31 -8.16 4.84 -36.83
CA LEU A 31 -8.02 4.33 -35.46
C LEU A 31 -6.55 4.07 -35.11
N GLU A 32 -5.76 3.50 -36.01
CA GLU A 32 -4.33 3.23 -35.79
C GLU A 32 -3.48 4.51 -35.72
N TYR A 33 -3.79 5.52 -36.53
CA TYR A 33 -3.01 6.77 -36.57
C TYR A 33 -3.42 7.79 -35.51
N ARG A 34 -4.72 7.95 -35.25
CA ARG A 34 -5.28 8.96 -34.32
C ARG A 34 -5.62 8.40 -32.95
N HIS A 35 -5.86 7.10 -32.87
CA HIS A 35 -6.23 6.40 -31.65
C HIS A 35 -5.35 5.17 -31.42
N SER A 36 -4.09 5.24 -31.89
CA SER A 36 -3.12 4.15 -31.85
C SER A 36 -3.31 3.35 -30.58
N TYR A 37 -3.62 2.07 -30.77
CA TYR A 37 -3.86 1.12 -29.71
C TYR A 37 -2.56 0.98 -28.91
N ARG A 38 -2.37 1.87 -27.92
CA ARG A 38 -1.51 1.57 -26.79
C ARG A 38 -2.23 0.43 -26.10
N SER A 39 -1.67 -0.77 -26.21
CA SER A 39 -2.12 -1.96 -25.49
C SER A 39 -2.46 -1.54 -24.07
N PRO A 40 -3.75 -1.54 -23.67
CA PRO A 40 -4.03 -1.65 -22.27
C PRO A 40 -3.59 -3.07 -21.93
N ASP A 41 -2.62 -3.21 -21.04
CA ASP A 41 -2.48 -4.46 -20.31
C ASP A 41 -3.88 -4.92 -19.91
N VAL A 42 -4.20 -6.18 -20.20
CA VAL A 42 -5.53 -6.76 -20.03
C VAL A 42 -6.01 -6.52 -18.59
N VAL A 43 -6.74 -5.42 -18.38
CA VAL A 43 -7.69 -5.26 -17.31
C VAL A 43 -9.03 -5.52 -17.96
N SER A 44 -9.53 -6.72 -17.71
CA SER A 44 -10.92 -7.10 -18.00
C SER A 44 -11.85 -6.17 -17.20
N GLY A 45 -12.35 -5.14 -17.88
CA GLY A 45 -13.36 -4.18 -17.43
C GLY A 45 -13.39 -3.08 -18.49
N ASP A 46 -14.46 -2.72 -19.17
CA ASP A 46 -15.83 -2.62 -18.71
C ASP A 46 -16.76 -2.55 -19.92
N PHE A 47 -17.91 -3.20 -19.85
CA PHE A 47 -19.11 -2.69 -20.51
C PHE A 47 -20.17 -2.54 -19.43
N SER A 48 -20.40 -1.31 -18.96
CA SER A 48 -21.55 -0.99 -18.10
C SER A 48 -22.10 0.41 -18.38
N ILE A 49 -23.42 0.46 -18.46
CA ILE A 49 -24.28 1.55 -18.97
C ILE A 49 -24.53 2.67 -17.93
N THR A 50 -24.01 2.55 -16.72
CA THR A 50 -24.18 3.57 -15.67
C THR A 50 -22.84 4.24 -15.41
N GLY A 51 -22.66 5.45 -15.94
CA GLY A 51 -21.40 6.19 -15.87
C GLY A 51 -20.88 6.34 -14.43
N SER A 52 -19.77 5.67 -14.13
CA SER A 52 -18.94 5.95 -12.97
C SER A 52 -17.77 6.83 -13.38
N LEU A 53 -17.54 7.90 -12.61
CA LEU A 53 -16.37 8.79 -12.68
C LEU A 53 -15.07 7.96 -12.54
N PRO A 54 -13.95 8.35 -13.17
CA PRO A 54 -12.73 7.57 -13.13
C PRO A 54 -12.14 7.52 -11.71
N ASP A 55 -11.64 6.33 -11.35
CA ASP A 55 -11.06 5.97 -10.06
C ASP A 55 -9.80 6.82 -9.74
N PRO A 56 -9.70 7.46 -8.56
CA PRO A 56 -8.51 8.19 -8.13
C PRO A 56 -7.24 7.33 -8.01
N LEU A 57 -7.34 6.00 -8.03
CA LEU A 57 -6.18 5.10 -7.98
C LEU A 57 -5.33 5.10 -9.27
N ALA A 58 -5.88 5.49 -10.42
CA ALA A 58 -5.10 5.60 -11.66
C ALA A 58 -4.04 6.72 -11.61
N ALA A 59 -4.20 7.70 -10.72
CA ALA A 59 -3.24 8.81 -10.54
C ALA A 59 -2.15 8.51 -9.49
N ALA A 60 -2.35 7.50 -8.63
CA ALA A 60 -1.47 7.24 -7.49
C ALA A 60 -0.32 6.25 -7.79
N ILE A 61 -0.36 5.52 -8.91
CA ILE A 61 0.64 4.51 -9.29
C ILE A 61 1.72 5.11 -10.22
N ALA A 62 2.16 6.33 -9.93
CA ALA A 62 3.31 6.98 -10.57
C ALA A 62 4.51 7.03 -9.61
N TRP A 63 4.77 5.96 -8.86
CA TRP A 63 5.97 5.82 -8.02
C TRP A 63 7.00 4.91 -8.68
N GLN A 64 7.44 5.25 -9.89
CA GLN A 64 8.61 4.62 -10.50
C GLN A 64 9.36 5.62 -11.37
N ASP A 65 10.24 6.43 -10.75
CA ASP A 65 11.61 6.64 -11.24
C ASP A 65 12.44 7.43 -10.20
N THR A 66 12.91 6.73 -9.16
CA THR A 66 14.11 7.16 -8.43
C THR A 66 15.12 6.04 -8.55
N SER A 67 15.65 5.93 -9.76
CA SER A 67 16.81 5.12 -10.09
C SER A 67 17.98 5.57 -9.21
N LEU A 68 18.37 4.70 -8.27
CA LEU A 68 19.61 4.83 -7.48
C LEU A 68 20.81 4.82 -8.45
N PRO A 69 21.84 5.68 -8.27
CA PRO A 69 23.02 5.60 -9.11
C PRO A 69 23.83 4.34 -8.75
N ALA A 70 23.75 3.33 -9.62
CA ALA A 70 24.63 2.18 -9.61
C ALA A 70 26.05 2.62 -10.02
N ARG A 71 26.95 2.79 -9.04
CA ARG A 71 28.38 2.98 -9.31
C ARG A 71 29.00 1.65 -9.70
N ARG A 72 29.10 1.41 -11.02
CA ARG A 72 29.88 0.34 -11.62
C ARG A 72 31.37 0.65 -11.43
N GLY A 73 32.10 -0.25 -10.79
CA GLY A 73 33.55 -0.13 -10.56
C GLY A 73 34.11 -1.37 -9.89
N GLN A 74 34.19 -2.46 -10.65
CA GLN A 74 34.96 -3.67 -10.31
C GLN A 74 36.42 -3.42 -10.73
N HIS A 75 37.38 -3.51 -9.82
CA HIS A 75 38.72 -4.11 -9.97
C HIS A 75 39.47 -4.01 -8.62
N GLY A 76 40.08 -5.11 -8.16
CA GLY A 76 41.18 -5.08 -7.18
C GLY A 76 40.93 -5.83 -5.87
N ALA A 77 41.59 -6.98 -5.72
CA ALA A 77 41.56 -7.87 -4.57
C ALA A 77 42.14 -7.26 -3.28
N ALA A 78 41.56 -7.62 -2.13
CA ALA A 78 42.26 -8.14 -0.95
C ALA A 78 41.26 -8.42 0.20
N ARG A 79 41.38 -9.60 0.80
CA ARG A 79 40.84 -10.02 2.11
C ARG A 79 42.07 -10.13 3.06
N PRO A 80 42.00 -10.45 4.38
CA PRO A 80 41.04 -10.28 5.50
C PRO A 80 41.74 -9.47 6.67
N PRO A 81 41.41 -9.51 8.01
CA PRO A 81 40.51 -10.40 8.77
C PRO A 81 39.58 -9.81 9.86
N HIS A 82 38.62 -10.67 10.22
CA HIS A 82 37.95 -10.87 11.51
C HIS A 82 38.30 -9.94 12.69
N VAL A 83 37.29 -9.30 13.27
CA VAL A 83 37.21 -9.11 14.73
C VAL A 83 35.75 -9.12 15.22
N ARG A 84 35.62 -9.67 16.42
CA ARG A 84 34.43 -10.12 17.13
C ARG A 84 33.35 -9.06 17.31
N SER A 85 32.11 -9.47 17.10
CA SER A 85 30.92 -8.81 17.60
C SER A 85 30.76 -9.16 19.09
N LEU A 86 30.72 -8.15 19.94
CA LEU A 86 30.12 -8.22 21.27
C LEU A 86 28.99 -7.20 21.26
N SER A 87 27.75 -7.70 21.33
CA SER A 87 26.57 -6.89 21.59
C SER A 87 26.06 -7.17 23.00
N ASP A 88 25.65 -6.08 23.62
CA ASP A 88 24.59 -5.91 24.61
C ASP A 88 24.67 -6.67 25.94
N SER A 89 25.23 -5.95 26.92
CA SER A 89 24.69 -5.97 28.28
C SER A 89 23.38 -5.17 28.29
N ARG A 90 22.33 -5.83 28.76
CA ARG A 90 20.98 -5.29 28.88
C ARG A 90 20.89 -4.24 29.98
N ASP A 91 20.20 -3.18 29.62
CA ASP A 91 19.44 -2.25 30.44
C ASP A 91 18.68 -2.95 31.59
N SER A 92 18.90 -2.49 32.81
CA SER A 92 17.96 -2.64 33.92
C SER A 92 18.13 -1.43 34.84
N GLY A 93 17.16 -0.52 34.71
CA GLY A 93 17.18 0.77 35.36
C GLY A 93 17.16 0.72 36.88
N TYR A 94 17.62 1.81 37.48
CA TYR A 94 16.93 2.43 38.60
C TYR A 94 17.46 3.87 38.72
N LEU A 95 16.55 4.84 38.67
CA LEU A 95 16.81 6.18 39.15
C LEU A 95 17.43 6.08 40.55
N HIS A 96 18.59 6.69 40.75
CA HIS A 96 18.90 7.30 42.03
C HIS A 96 19.63 8.62 41.78
N SER A 97 18.90 9.67 42.11
CA SER A 97 19.42 10.97 42.47
C SER A 97 20.44 10.83 43.60
N TYR A 98 21.70 11.12 43.30
CA TYR A 98 22.67 11.54 44.31
C TYR A 98 23.45 12.73 43.76
N GLY A 99 23.56 13.74 44.62
CA GLY A 99 23.96 15.09 44.27
C GLY A 99 25.34 15.17 43.59
N ALA A 100 25.42 16.13 42.67
CA ALA A 100 26.67 16.62 42.13
C ALA A 100 27.65 16.95 43.27
N VAL A 101 28.69 16.14 43.40
CA VAL A 101 29.90 16.53 44.12
C VAL A 101 30.52 17.66 43.32
N ARG A 102 30.13 18.90 43.66
CA ARG A 102 30.99 20.05 43.41
C ARG A 102 32.28 19.79 44.16
N ARG A 103 33.35 19.44 43.44
CA ARG A 103 34.71 19.58 43.98
C ARG A 103 34.94 21.06 44.18
N ARG A 104 34.64 21.51 45.40
CA ARG A 104 35.06 22.78 45.98
C ARG A 104 36.59 22.77 45.93
N THR A 105 37.16 23.56 45.03
CA THR A 105 38.59 23.88 45.07
C THR A 105 38.82 24.59 46.39
N GLN A 106 39.55 23.94 47.30
CA GLN A 106 40.05 24.60 48.50
C GLN A 106 41.15 25.56 48.06
N SER A 107 40.81 26.84 48.00
CA SER A 107 41.76 27.94 48.03
C SER A 107 42.47 27.91 49.39
N VAL A 108 43.77 27.62 49.40
CA VAL A 108 44.60 27.81 50.59
C VAL A 108 44.91 29.31 50.64
N GLY A 109 44.26 30.01 51.56
CA GLY A 109 44.47 31.43 51.80
C GLY A 109 45.84 31.67 52.44
N VAL A 110 46.58 32.60 51.85
CA VAL A 110 47.81 33.18 52.40
C VAL A 110 47.41 34.01 53.61
N GLY A 111 47.76 33.55 54.81
CA GLY A 111 47.65 34.32 56.04
C GLY A 111 48.95 35.09 56.26
N THR A 112 48.91 36.41 56.11
CA THR A 112 49.89 37.34 56.66
C THR A 112 49.65 37.46 58.16
N GLN A 113 50.63 37.07 58.97
CA GLN A 113 50.65 37.32 60.41
C GLN A 113 51.94 38.08 60.72
N GLU A 114 51.79 39.34 61.12
CA GLU A 114 52.84 40.21 61.63
C GLU A 114 52.88 40.07 63.16
N GLU A 115 54.03 39.73 63.72
CA GLU A 115 54.61 40.12 65.02
C GLU A 115 56.11 39.76 64.89
N GLY A 116 57.12 40.40 65.46
CA GLY A 116 57.32 41.47 66.43
C GLY A 116 58.84 41.50 66.63
N VAL A 117 59.43 42.69 66.72
CA VAL A 117 60.87 42.93 66.88
C VAL A 117 61.28 42.61 68.33
N ASP A 118 62.48 42.06 68.55
CA ASP A 118 63.48 42.64 69.46
C ASP A 118 64.85 41.94 69.30
N ASP A 119 65.86 42.82 69.23
CA ASP A 119 67.33 42.70 69.24
C ASP A 119 67.87 41.76 70.33
N GLU A 120 69.12 41.27 70.39
CA GLU A 120 70.44 41.60 69.86
C GLU A 120 71.32 40.38 70.31
N ASP A 121 72.32 39.93 69.55
CA ASP A 121 73.67 39.67 70.11
C ASP A 121 74.68 39.35 69.01
N THR A 122 75.85 39.95 69.21
CA THR A 122 77.00 40.07 68.33
C THR A 122 77.90 38.84 68.47
N GLY A 123 78.25 38.23 67.35
CA GLY A 123 79.20 37.13 67.27
C GLY A 123 79.72 37.00 65.85
N GLU A 124 80.63 37.90 65.49
CA GLU A 124 81.42 37.86 64.26
C GLU A 124 82.31 36.60 64.26
N GLU A 125 81.97 35.61 63.45
CA GLU A 125 82.95 34.72 62.83
C GLU A 125 82.70 34.76 61.33
N GLU A 126 83.46 35.64 60.66
CA GLU A 126 83.64 35.62 59.21
C GLU A 126 84.71 34.60 58.85
N GLU A 127 84.30 33.55 58.16
CA GLU A 127 84.95 32.93 57.00
C GLU A 127 83.91 31.95 56.38
N ASP A 128 83.78 31.91 55.04
CA ASP A 128 82.81 31.15 54.21
C ASP A 128 81.41 31.75 53.91
N GLY A 129 81.32 33.08 53.76
CA GLY A 129 80.09 33.76 53.29
C GLY A 129 79.78 33.58 51.79
N GLU A 130 80.79 33.36 50.95
CA GLU A 130 80.63 33.27 49.48
C GLU A 130 80.16 31.86 49.02
N GLU A 131 80.65 30.78 49.64
CA GLU A 131 80.18 29.41 49.33
C GLU A 131 78.71 29.19 49.74
N ALA A 132 78.26 29.80 50.84
CA ALA A 132 76.87 29.70 51.29
C ALA A 132 75.89 30.44 50.36
N GLU A 133 76.33 31.52 49.71
CA GLU A 133 75.54 32.24 48.71
C GLU A 133 75.49 31.47 47.38
N GLU A 134 76.64 30.97 46.89
CA GLU A 134 76.73 30.17 45.65
C GLU A 134 75.90 28.87 45.74
N THR A 135 76.01 28.15 46.87
CA THR A 135 75.21 26.93 47.10
C THR A 135 73.71 27.21 47.18
N ARG A 136 73.30 28.37 47.72
CA ARG A 136 71.89 28.80 47.73
C ARG A 136 71.40 29.13 46.33
N GLU A 137 72.20 29.80 45.50
CA GLU A 137 71.85 30.08 44.10
C GLU A 137 71.70 28.79 43.28
N ASP A 138 72.55 27.79 43.50
CA ASP A 138 72.46 26.49 42.84
C ASP A 138 71.21 25.71 43.24
N ILE A 139 70.84 25.73 44.52
CA ILE A 139 69.59 25.13 45.01
C ILE A 139 68.38 25.83 44.39
N LEU A 140 68.37 27.16 44.33
CA LEU A 140 67.30 27.93 43.69
C LEU A 140 67.20 27.60 42.20
N ARG A 141 68.32 27.53 41.50
CA ARG A 141 68.39 27.17 40.08
C ARG A 141 67.88 25.74 39.84
N ALA A 142 68.24 24.79 40.69
CA ALA A 142 67.76 23.41 40.62
C ALA A 142 66.25 23.31 40.90
N ALA A 143 65.75 24.08 41.87
CA ALA A 143 64.32 24.19 42.17
C ALA A 143 63.55 24.79 41.00
N ASP A 144 64.02 25.90 40.43
CA ASP A 144 63.45 26.55 39.25
C ASP A 144 63.44 25.62 38.03
N GLY A 145 64.56 24.94 37.76
CA GLY A 145 64.63 23.95 36.68
C GLY A 145 63.69 22.77 36.91
N THR A 146 63.38 22.42 38.16
CA THR A 146 62.40 21.37 38.50
C THR A 146 60.97 21.86 38.33
N MET A 147 60.67 23.09 38.75
CA MET A 147 59.37 23.74 38.55
C MET A 147 59.09 23.94 37.06
N GLN A 148 60.06 24.42 36.28
CA GLN A 148 59.95 24.58 34.83
C GLN A 148 59.65 23.26 34.11
N ARG A 149 60.30 22.16 34.49
CA ARG A 149 59.99 20.82 33.96
C ARG A 149 58.57 20.37 34.28
N ARG A 150 58.10 20.61 35.50
CA ARG A 150 56.71 20.29 35.91
C ARG A 150 55.70 21.14 35.15
N LEU A 151 55.96 22.43 34.99
CA LEU A 151 55.13 23.35 34.21
C LEU A 151 55.06 22.93 32.74
N ALA A 152 56.20 22.59 32.13
CA ALA A 152 56.23 22.09 30.76
C ALA A 152 55.42 20.80 30.60
N LYS A 153 55.56 19.86 31.54
CA LYS A 153 54.77 18.61 31.54
C LYS A 153 53.26 18.89 31.60
N VAL A 154 52.81 19.70 32.56
CA VAL A 154 51.40 20.09 32.69
C VAL A 154 50.91 20.82 31.45
N SER A 155 51.73 21.70 30.85
CA SER A 155 51.39 22.39 29.61
C SER A 155 51.18 21.42 28.44
N THR A 156 52.01 20.39 28.30
CA THR A 156 51.85 19.38 27.25
C THR A 156 50.66 18.46 27.50
N GLU A 157 50.40 18.09 28.75
CA GLU A 157 49.24 17.31 29.14
C GLU A 157 47.95 18.09 28.88
N LEU A 158 47.92 19.38 29.24
CA LEU A 158 46.77 20.26 28.97
C LEU A 158 46.50 20.38 27.47
N ALA A 159 47.54 20.65 26.66
CA ALA A 159 47.40 20.73 25.21
C ALA A 159 46.89 19.42 24.60
N ARG A 160 47.39 18.27 25.08
CA ARG A 160 46.90 16.95 24.66
C ARG A 160 45.43 16.78 25.02
N THR A 161 45.03 17.05 26.25
CA THR A 161 43.63 16.93 26.68
C THR A 161 42.71 17.87 25.90
N ASP A 162 43.16 19.07 25.55
CA ASP A 162 42.40 20.01 24.72
C ASP A 162 42.13 19.43 23.33
N THR A 163 43.14 18.80 22.71
CA THR A 163 42.95 18.15 21.41
C THR A 163 42.00 16.95 21.48
N GLU A 164 42.10 16.14 22.54
CA GLU A 164 41.21 14.99 22.75
C GLU A 164 39.76 15.46 22.93
N LEU A 165 39.52 16.51 23.73
CA LEU A 165 38.20 17.12 23.91
C LEU A 165 37.62 17.70 22.62
N LEU A 166 38.44 18.34 21.78
CA LEU A 166 37.98 18.85 20.48
C LEU A 166 37.59 17.70 19.54
N CYS A 167 38.39 16.64 19.51
CA CYS A 167 38.05 15.42 18.77
C CYS A 167 36.73 14.82 19.26
N GLU A 168 36.55 14.60 20.56
CA GLU A 168 35.30 14.06 21.11
C GLU A 168 34.09 14.96 20.81
N ARG A 169 34.25 16.29 20.90
CA ARG A 169 33.20 17.24 20.51
C ARG A 169 32.80 17.06 19.05
N ALA A 170 33.75 16.95 18.12
CA ALA A 170 33.45 16.72 16.71
C ALA A 170 32.71 15.39 16.49
N HIS A 171 33.13 14.31 17.15
CA HIS A 171 32.44 13.02 17.08
C HIS A 171 31.02 13.08 17.64
N SER A 172 30.82 13.76 18.77
CA SER A 172 29.48 13.93 19.37
C SER A 172 28.53 14.70 18.45
N GLN A 173 29.03 15.72 17.76
CA GLN A 173 28.25 16.49 16.78
C GLN A 173 27.89 15.64 15.57
N HIS A 174 28.82 14.84 15.05
CA HIS A 174 28.55 13.91 13.96
C HIS A 174 27.45 12.90 14.33
N LEU A 175 27.55 12.27 15.50
CA LEU A 175 26.52 11.34 15.99
C LEU A 175 25.17 12.02 16.20
N ALA A 176 25.14 13.29 16.65
CA ALA A 176 23.90 14.06 16.76
C ALA A 176 23.27 14.31 15.38
N GLN A 177 24.06 14.59 14.35
CA GLN A 177 23.59 14.72 12.97
C GLN A 177 23.04 13.40 12.41
N GLU A 178 23.73 12.28 12.64
CA GLU A 178 23.24 10.96 12.21
C GLU A 178 21.92 10.60 12.91
N ARG A 179 21.81 10.87 14.22
CA ARG A 179 20.56 10.67 14.96
C ARG A 179 19.41 11.50 14.39
N GLN A 180 19.67 12.76 14.03
CA GLN A 180 18.67 13.62 13.38
C GLN A 180 18.22 13.04 12.04
N GLN A 181 19.15 12.57 11.20
CA GLN A 181 18.82 11.94 9.92
C GLN A 181 17.98 10.67 10.09
N VAL A 182 18.32 9.82 11.06
CA VAL A 182 17.53 8.62 11.37
C VAL A 182 16.14 9.01 11.82
N ALA A 183 15.99 9.99 12.72
CA ALA A 183 14.70 10.48 13.17
C ALA A 183 13.84 11.08 12.04
N GLU A 184 14.46 11.74 11.06
CA GLU A 184 13.77 12.23 9.86
C GLU A 184 13.26 11.10 8.97
N ARG A 185 14.09 10.07 8.76
CA ARG A 185 13.69 8.89 7.99
C ARG A 185 12.59 8.10 8.69
N GLU A 186 12.69 7.93 10.00
CA GLU A 186 11.65 7.29 10.83
C GLU A 186 10.33 8.05 10.71
N ARG A 187 10.34 9.39 10.81
CA ARG A 187 9.14 10.21 10.62
C ARG A 187 8.55 10.07 9.22
N SER A 188 9.38 9.98 8.18
CA SER A 188 8.92 9.76 6.81
C SER A 188 8.26 8.38 6.64
N LEU A 189 8.92 7.32 7.13
CA LEU A 189 8.38 5.96 7.08
C LEU A 189 7.09 5.83 7.90
N SER A 190 7.01 6.45 9.07
CA SER A 190 5.80 6.46 9.89
C SER A 190 4.61 7.04 9.12
N ARG A 191 4.81 8.18 8.43
CA ARG A 191 3.76 8.77 7.58
C ARG A 191 3.36 7.86 6.41
N GLN A 192 4.31 7.14 5.82
CA GLN A 192 3.99 6.18 4.76
C GLN A 192 3.15 5.01 5.29
N VAL A 193 3.47 4.51 6.48
CA VAL A 193 2.68 3.47 7.15
C VAL A 193 1.28 3.99 7.46
N ASP A 194 1.14 5.22 7.97
CA ASP A 194 -0.18 5.82 8.24
C ASP A 194 -1.05 5.91 6.99
N VAL A 195 -0.48 6.37 5.87
CA VAL A 195 -1.18 6.42 4.58
C VAL A 195 -1.52 5.03 4.08
N ALA A 196 -0.59 4.07 4.16
CA ALA A 196 -0.84 2.70 3.74
C ALA A 196 -1.97 2.04 4.56
N VAL A 197 -2.00 2.26 5.88
CA VAL A 197 -3.08 1.79 6.76
C VAL A 197 -4.42 2.38 6.35
N MET A 198 -4.49 3.68 6.03
CA MET A 198 -5.70 4.31 5.52
C MET A 198 -6.16 3.69 4.19
N VAL A 199 -5.25 3.48 3.24
CA VAL A 199 -5.58 2.87 1.94
C VAL A 199 -6.06 1.44 2.13
N ILE A 200 -5.41 0.65 3.00
CA ILE A 200 -5.84 -0.72 3.31
C ILE A 200 -7.24 -0.72 3.93
N ALA A 201 -7.54 0.22 4.84
CA ALA A 201 -8.87 0.33 5.43
C ALA A 201 -9.93 0.65 4.37
N ALA A 202 -9.66 1.58 3.46
CA ALA A 202 -10.57 1.93 2.36
C ALA A 202 -10.81 0.75 1.41
N LEU A 203 -9.76 0.03 1.02
CA LEU A 203 -9.87 -1.14 0.15
C LEU A 203 -10.67 -2.28 0.81
N ARG A 204 -10.50 -2.49 2.13
CA ARG A 204 -11.29 -3.47 2.89
C ARG A 204 -12.78 -3.12 2.88
N GLU A 205 -13.11 -1.85 3.07
CA GLU A 205 -14.51 -1.40 3.02
C GLU A 205 -15.12 -1.61 1.63
N GLN A 206 -14.36 -1.28 0.57
CA GLN A 206 -14.79 -1.52 -0.81
C GLN A 206 -15.02 -3.01 -1.09
N LEU A 207 -14.12 -3.87 -0.63
CA LEU A 207 -14.25 -5.32 -0.78
C LEU A 207 -15.50 -5.85 -0.06
N ASN A 208 -15.73 -5.43 1.18
CA ASN A 208 -16.92 -5.80 1.94
C ASN A 208 -18.22 -5.36 1.25
N ALA A 209 -18.23 -4.15 0.66
CA ALA A 209 -19.37 -3.65 -0.10
C ALA A 209 -19.61 -4.49 -1.37
N SER A 210 -18.55 -4.85 -2.10
CA SER A 210 -18.67 -5.72 -3.27
C SER A 210 -19.13 -7.13 -2.94
N ASP A 211 -18.65 -7.71 -1.83
CA ASP A 211 -19.07 -9.04 -1.38
C ASP A 211 -20.55 -9.04 -1.01
N SER A 212 -21.02 -8.00 -0.30
CA SER A 212 -22.44 -7.85 0.06
C SER A 212 -23.35 -7.75 -1.17
N GLU A 213 -22.90 -7.06 -2.22
CA GLU A 213 -23.63 -6.98 -3.50
C GLU A 213 -23.60 -8.34 -4.22
N LEU A 214 -22.46 -9.04 -4.20
CA LEU A 214 -22.36 -10.37 -4.80
C LEU A 214 -23.32 -11.35 -4.14
N GLU A 215 -23.37 -11.42 -2.81
CA GLU A 215 -24.32 -12.26 -2.10
C GLU A 215 -25.78 -11.90 -2.44
N ARG A 216 -26.07 -10.62 -2.67
CA ARG A 216 -27.39 -10.16 -3.11
C ARG A 216 -27.72 -10.69 -4.50
N ARG A 217 -26.78 -10.64 -5.43
CA ARG A 217 -26.93 -11.20 -6.79
C ARG A 217 -27.08 -12.71 -6.76
N GLU A 218 -26.34 -13.42 -5.91
CA GLU A 218 -26.48 -14.86 -5.74
C GLU A 218 -27.90 -15.24 -5.30
N ARG A 219 -28.48 -14.50 -4.34
CA ARG A 219 -29.88 -14.70 -3.92
C ARG A 219 -30.89 -14.46 -5.05
N GLU A 220 -30.65 -13.46 -5.90
CA GLU A 220 -31.50 -13.22 -7.09
C GLU A 220 -31.41 -14.38 -8.09
N VAL A 221 -30.20 -14.87 -8.37
CA VAL A 221 -29.97 -16.00 -9.29
C VAL A 221 -30.68 -17.25 -8.79
N LEU A 222 -30.58 -17.57 -7.49
CA LEU A 222 -31.29 -18.70 -6.89
C LEU A 222 -32.81 -18.55 -7.02
N THR A 223 -33.32 -17.33 -6.89
CA THR A 223 -34.75 -17.04 -7.04
C THR A 223 -35.21 -17.26 -8.48
N ILE A 224 -34.44 -16.76 -9.45
CA ILE A 224 -34.70 -16.96 -10.88
C ILE A 224 -34.62 -18.45 -11.24
N GLN A 225 -33.61 -19.15 -10.74
CA GLN A 225 -33.44 -20.59 -10.97
C GLN A 225 -34.67 -21.37 -10.48
N ARG A 226 -35.13 -21.11 -9.25
CA ARG A 226 -36.35 -21.77 -8.72
C ARG A 226 -37.58 -21.47 -9.57
N PHE A 227 -37.72 -20.25 -10.08
CA PHE A 227 -38.80 -19.89 -10.98
C PHE A 227 -38.73 -20.67 -12.30
N LEU A 228 -37.54 -20.73 -12.92
CA LEU A 228 -37.34 -21.45 -14.17
C LEU A 228 -37.58 -22.95 -14.02
N GLU A 229 -37.14 -23.55 -12.91
CA GLU A 229 -37.43 -24.96 -12.61
C GLU A 229 -38.94 -25.21 -12.45
N ALA A 230 -39.66 -24.33 -11.75
CA ALA A 230 -41.11 -24.43 -11.63
C ALA A 230 -41.81 -24.27 -12.98
N ALA A 231 -41.38 -23.31 -13.80
CA ALA A 231 -41.92 -23.09 -15.14
C ALA A 231 -41.67 -24.30 -16.06
N ALA A 232 -40.48 -24.89 -16.02
CA ALA A 232 -40.15 -26.08 -16.81
C ALA A 232 -41.00 -27.30 -16.39
N ARG A 233 -41.25 -27.49 -15.08
CA ARG A 233 -42.16 -28.54 -14.58
C ARG A 233 -43.60 -28.29 -15.03
N GLN A 234 -44.05 -27.05 -14.98
CA GLN A 234 -45.39 -26.69 -15.45
C GLN A 234 -45.53 -26.94 -16.96
N GLU A 235 -44.55 -26.54 -17.76
CA GLU A 235 -44.53 -26.75 -19.20
C GLU A 235 -44.56 -28.24 -19.57
N THR A 236 -43.72 -29.07 -18.94
CA THR A 236 -43.70 -30.52 -19.17
C THR A 236 -45.03 -31.17 -18.80
N SER A 237 -45.64 -30.79 -17.67
CA SER A 237 -46.96 -31.30 -17.28
C SER A 237 -48.05 -30.88 -18.27
N GLY A 238 -48.00 -29.63 -18.76
CA GLY A 238 -48.92 -29.11 -19.79
C GLY A 238 -48.80 -29.88 -21.10
N LYS A 239 -47.56 -30.15 -21.54
CA LYS A 239 -47.28 -30.97 -22.74
C LYS A 239 -47.88 -32.36 -22.63
N VAL A 240 -47.68 -33.06 -21.51
CA VAL A 240 -48.26 -34.41 -21.29
C VAL A 240 -49.79 -34.38 -21.31
N ARG A 241 -50.41 -33.36 -20.70
CA ARG A 241 -51.88 -33.22 -20.72
C ARG A 241 -52.42 -33.03 -22.12
N ILE A 242 -51.79 -32.17 -22.92
CA ILE A 242 -52.20 -31.91 -24.30
C ILE A 242 -51.99 -33.15 -25.16
N GLN A 243 -50.85 -33.83 -25.03
CA GLN A 243 -50.56 -35.06 -25.75
C GLN A 243 -51.66 -36.12 -25.48
N ARG A 244 -51.99 -36.36 -24.21
CA ARG A 244 -53.04 -37.32 -23.83
C ARG A 244 -54.41 -36.94 -24.37
N PHE A 245 -54.74 -35.65 -24.41
CA PHE A 245 -55.98 -35.16 -25.00
C PHE A 245 -56.03 -35.43 -26.51
N ILE A 246 -54.94 -35.14 -27.23
CA ILE A 246 -54.83 -35.39 -28.67
C ILE A 246 -54.95 -36.89 -28.95
N GLU A 247 -54.22 -37.75 -28.22
CA GLU A 247 -54.29 -39.21 -28.38
C GLU A 247 -55.72 -39.75 -28.15
N ASN A 248 -56.42 -39.25 -27.13
CA ASN A 248 -57.81 -39.62 -26.88
C ASN A 248 -58.73 -39.17 -28.03
N LEU A 249 -58.56 -37.94 -28.52
CA LEU A 249 -59.35 -37.41 -29.63
C LEU A 249 -59.13 -38.21 -30.91
N LEU A 250 -57.87 -38.50 -31.24
CA LEU A 250 -57.50 -39.33 -32.40
C LEU A 250 -58.11 -40.75 -32.28
N GLY A 251 -58.08 -41.36 -31.08
CA GLY A 251 -58.70 -42.66 -30.85
C GLY A 251 -60.22 -42.65 -31.08
N ARG A 252 -60.92 -41.59 -30.66
CA ARG A 252 -62.35 -41.41 -30.91
C ARG A 252 -62.66 -41.19 -32.40
N ILE A 253 -61.84 -40.41 -33.10
CA ILE A 253 -61.96 -40.17 -34.54
C ILE A 253 -61.79 -41.49 -35.30
N ALA A 254 -60.74 -42.27 -35.01
CA ALA A 254 -60.49 -43.56 -35.67
C ALA A 254 -61.61 -44.60 -35.42
N LEU A 255 -62.32 -44.53 -34.29
CA LEU A 255 -63.53 -45.32 -34.06
C LEU A 255 -64.70 -44.83 -34.93
N ALA A 256 -64.91 -43.52 -34.99
CA ALA A 256 -65.95 -42.94 -35.83
C ALA A 256 -65.73 -43.24 -37.32
N GLU A 257 -64.51 -43.13 -37.82
CA GLU A 257 -64.14 -43.47 -39.20
C GLU A 257 -64.48 -44.93 -39.52
N ARG A 258 -64.07 -45.88 -38.68
CA ARG A 258 -64.41 -47.31 -38.85
C ARG A 258 -65.91 -47.57 -38.85
N LEU A 259 -66.67 -46.87 -38.00
CA LEU A 259 -68.13 -46.98 -37.98
C LEU A 259 -68.74 -46.44 -39.28
N VAL A 260 -68.28 -45.29 -39.75
CA VAL A 260 -68.73 -44.69 -41.02
C VAL A 260 -68.41 -45.63 -42.19
N GLU A 261 -67.20 -46.17 -42.28
CA GLU A 261 -66.81 -47.16 -43.29
C GLU A 261 -67.69 -48.41 -43.23
N TYR A 262 -67.94 -48.96 -42.03
CA TYR A 262 -68.79 -50.13 -41.84
C TYR A 262 -70.20 -49.90 -42.40
N TYR A 263 -70.81 -48.74 -42.14
CA TYR A 263 -72.15 -48.42 -42.65
C TYR A 263 -72.15 -48.05 -44.14
N GLN A 264 -71.08 -47.47 -44.66
CA GLN A 264 -70.96 -47.20 -46.11
C GLN A 264 -70.81 -48.51 -46.91
N VAL A 265 -70.07 -49.49 -46.39
CA VAL A 265 -69.86 -50.79 -47.04
C VAL A 265 -71.06 -51.73 -46.88
N ASN A 266 -71.73 -51.72 -45.72
CA ASN A 266 -72.88 -52.60 -45.44
C ASN A 266 -74.25 -51.95 -45.70
N GLY A 267 -74.30 -50.67 -46.11
CA GLY A 267 -75.51 -49.85 -46.18
C GLY A 267 -75.93 -49.37 -47.57
N GLY A 268 -75.73 -50.17 -48.63
CA GLY A 268 -76.53 -50.02 -49.86
C GLY A 268 -77.66 -51.06 -49.88
N PRO A 269 -78.96 -50.66 -49.99
CA PRO A 269 -79.43 -49.81 -51.09
C PRO A 269 -80.42 -48.66 -50.76
N ALA A 270 -80.45 -47.73 -51.72
CA ALA A 270 -81.50 -46.80 -52.18
C ALA A 270 -81.86 -45.51 -51.38
N PRO A 271 -81.94 -44.35 -52.07
CA PRO A 271 -82.37 -43.08 -51.51
C PRO A 271 -83.90 -42.92 -51.60
N GLY A 272 -84.55 -42.58 -50.50
CA GLY A 272 -85.98 -42.25 -50.51
C GLY A 272 -86.48 -41.80 -49.15
N ASP A 273 -87.09 -40.62 -49.12
CA ASP A 273 -87.87 -40.00 -48.02
C ASP A 273 -87.05 -39.53 -46.81
N ARG A 274 -86.60 -38.28 -46.74
CA ARG A 274 -87.37 -37.02 -46.83
C ARG A 274 -88.57 -37.01 -45.86
N HIS A 275 -88.42 -36.17 -44.83
CA HIS A 275 -89.43 -35.62 -43.90
C HIS A 275 -89.77 -36.45 -42.66
N LYS A 276 -89.27 -36.02 -41.49
CA LYS A 276 -90.05 -35.15 -40.62
C LYS A 276 -89.19 -34.54 -39.51
N VAL A 277 -89.15 -33.21 -39.56
CA VAL A 277 -88.82 -32.33 -38.45
C VAL A 277 -89.74 -32.67 -37.28
N GLN A 278 -89.18 -33.09 -36.15
CA GLN A 278 -89.85 -33.02 -34.86
C GLN A 278 -89.01 -32.11 -33.98
N GLN A 279 -89.38 -30.81 -33.99
CA GLN A 279 -88.97 -29.87 -32.96
C GLN A 279 -89.57 -30.35 -31.63
N HIS A 280 -88.74 -30.41 -30.59
CA HIS A 280 -89.20 -30.48 -29.21
C HIS A 280 -88.57 -29.32 -28.45
N PRO A 281 -89.36 -28.33 -27.99
CA PRO A 281 -88.86 -27.29 -27.11
C PRO A 281 -89.14 -27.65 -25.63
N LEU A 282 -88.59 -26.80 -24.76
CA LEU A 282 -88.76 -26.67 -23.31
C LEU A 282 -87.74 -27.47 -22.49
N VAL A 283 -86.68 -26.86 -21.92
CA VAL A 283 -86.52 -25.71 -21.00
C VAL A 283 -86.26 -26.22 -19.58
N GLU A 284 -85.26 -25.59 -18.94
CA GLU A 284 -85.00 -25.56 -17.49
C GLU A 284 -84.45 -26.86 -16.86
N ARG A 285 -83.50 -26.85 -15.92
CA ARG A 285 -82.70 -25.84 -15.21
C ARG A 285 -81.81 -26.60 -14.22
N ILE A 286 -80.80 -25.90 -13.69
CA ILE A 286 -80.23 -26.03 -12.33
C ILE A 286 -79.03 -26.98 -12.13
N SER A 287 -77.98 -26.31 -11.62
CA SER A 287 -76.83 -26.72 -10.78
C SER A 287 -75.62 -27.39 -11.43
#